data_AF-A0A0D9S0U4-F1
#
_entry.id   AF-A0A0D9S0U4-F1
#
_cell.length_a   1.000
_cell.length_b   1.000
_cell.length_c   1.000
_cell.angle_alpha   90.00
_cell.angle_beta   90.00
_cell.angle_gamma   90.00
#
_symmetry.space_group_name_H-M   'P 1'
#
loop_
_entity.id
_entity.type
_entity.pdbx_description
1 polymer ?
#
loop_
_entity_poly.entity_id
_entity_poly.type
_entity_poly.pdbx_seq_one_letter_code
_entity_poly.pdbx_strand_id
1 'polypeptide(L)'
;MRKKKALATTEEEKHEFRRRCATSLFNIWTKYAPRLPADYYNEKLLKVGDSLCQMKEYKLALLQCYGRYLQQFNTNFDENKVDVTQFKAAFFPKGFRDKTAGLTFHALSGKNMCNYQLVCDSDENLQNKESVVQCLHILSSLRLIMQVALPQEHLCWIIFNGTIYIYTICRKLMAIGQSSKALEYLLWASMCMESLVPLLSLRYLTWRTTLYTAVCQCCYDCQAGIHGEAFARRALAKIDELRQLELMSSSKSQEESRRYFREATIKMAVMIFKRGVFESRRKNKAVFRPKIRINLREVQTLSWPRTVTERLLDEMFDSTASRFLAVLEALSDSNRRILQTGPIVTDEVEIHDVVSELFMAGRELLISK
;
A
#
# COMPACT_ATOMS: atom_id res chain seq x y z
N MET A 1 -48.12 -17.56 25.17
CA MET A 1 -47.21 -16.39 25.19
C MET A 1 -45.79 -16.82 25.60
N ARG A 2 -44.92 -17.11 24.64
CA ARG A 2 -43.47 -17.33 24.88
C ARG A 2 -42.70 -16.14 24.31
N LYS A 3 -42.36 -15.17 25.17
CA LYS A 3 -41.44 -14.09 24.80
C LYS A 3 -40.03 -14.67 24.69
N LYS A 4 -39.50 -14.74 23.47
CA LYS A 4 -38.07 -14.93 23.18
C LYS A 4 -37.30 -13.82 23.90
N LYS A 5 -36.55 -14.16 24.95
CA LYS A 5 -35.50 -13.30 25.51
C LYS A 5 -34.38 -13.20 24.48
N ALA A 6 -34.36 -12.11 23.71
CA ALA A 6 -33.18 -11.70 22.98
C ALA A 6 -32.11 -11.32 24.02
N LEU A 7 -31.00 -12.06 24.02
CA LEU A 7 -29.82 -11.81 24.83
C LEU A 7 -29.18 -10.48 24.37
N ALA A 8 -29.41 -9.40 25.10
CA ALA A 8 -28.53 -8.25 25.09
C ALA A 8 -27.48 -8.50 26.18
N THR A 9 -26.38 -9.16 25.85
CA THR A 9 -25.22 -9.25 26.74
C THR A 9 -24.65 -7.85 26.91
N THR A 10 -24.63 -7.37 28.16
CA THR A 10 -24.09 -6.05 28.50
C THR A 10 -22.57 -6.02 28.21
N GLU A 11 -22.02 -4.85 27.87
CA GLU A 11 -20.58 -4.71 27.58
C GLU A 11 -19.68 -5.15 28.75
N GLU A 12 -20.19 -5.04 29.97
CA GLU A 12 -19.55 -5.53 31.20
C GLU A 12 -19.43 -7.06 31.23
N GLU A 13 -20.50 -7.78 30.88
CA GLU A 13 -20.49 -9.25 30.78
C GLU A 13 -19.51 -9.73 29.69
N LYS A 14 -19.44 -9.02 28.57
CA LYS A 14 -18.47 -9.32 27.50
C LYS A 14 -17.03 -9.07 27.98
N HIS A 15 -16.79 -7.96 28.67
CA HIS A 15 -15.47 -7.65 29.21
C HIS A 15 -15.03 -8.68 30.26
N GLU A 16 -15.94 -9.09 31.15
CA GLU A 16 -15.67 -10.13 32.14
C GLU A 16 -15.39 -11.49 31.48
N PHE A 17 -16.17 -11.86 30.46
CA PHE A 17 -15.93 -13.08 29.68
C PHE A 17 -14.55 -13.06 29.02
N ARG A 18 -14.16 -11.96 28.36
CA ARG A 18 -12.82 -11.82 27.76
C ARG A 18 -11.71 -11.92 28.80
N ARG A 19 -11.89 -11.34 29.99
CA ARG A 19 -10.93 -11.46 31.10
C ARG A 19 -10.77 -12.91 31.57
N ARG A 20 -11.88 -13.64 31.69
CA ARG A 20 -11.85 -15.07 32.04
C ARG A 20 -11.13 -15.89 30.96
N CYS A 21 -11.44 -15.66 29.68
CA CYS A 21 -10.74 -16.32 28.57
C CYS A 21 -9.24 -16.03 28.56
N ALA A 22 -8.84 -14.77 28.78
CA ALA A 22 -7.43 -14.39 28.88
C ALA A 22 -6.71 -15.10 30.03
N THR A 23 -7.37 -15.19 31.19
CA THR A 23 -6.85 -15.91 32.37
C THR A 23 -6.70 -17.40 32.09
N SER A 24 -7.70 -18.01 31.44
CA SER A 24 -7.64 -19.42 31.04
C SER A 24 -6.50 -19.71 30.06
N LEU A 25 -6.32 -18.89 29.02
CA LEU A 25 -5.20 -19.02 28.09
C LEU A 25 -3.86 -18.84 28.81
N PHE A 26 -3.73 -17.82 29.66
CA PHE A 26 -2.54 -17.60 30.47
C PHE A 26 -2.19 -18.83 31.32
N ASN A 27 -3.19 -19.43 31.96
CA ASN A 27 -3.02 -20.62 32.79
C ASN A 27 -2.61 -21.85 31.97
N ILE A 28 -3.21 -22.06 30.79
CA ILE A 28 -2.81 -23.12 29.86
C ILE A 28 -1.34 -22.94 29.47
N TRP A 29 -0.97 -21.75 29.01
CA TRP A 29 0.38 -21.48 28.57
C TRP A 29 1.41 -21.65 29.68
N THR A 30 1.09 -21.23 30.90
CA THR A 30 1.98 -21.37 32.06
C THR A 30 2.11 -22.83 32.50
N LYS A 31 1.00 -23.59 32.47
CA LYS A 31 0.99 -25.01 32.83
C LYS A 31 1.82 -25.86 31.88
N TYR A 32 1.75 -25.58 30.58
CA TYR A 32 2.40 -26.40 29.56
C TYR A 32 3.80 -25.92 29.15
N ALA A 33 4.18 -24.67 29.45
CA ALA A 33 5.52 -24.14 29.17
C ALA A 33 6.66 -25.05 29.65
N PRO A 34 6.70 -25.51 30.93
CA PRO A 34 7.77 -26.41 31.38
C PRO A 34 7.59 -27.87 30.95
N ARG A 35 6.44 -28.24 30.35
CA ARG A 35 6.07 -29.63 30.03
C ARG A 35 6.27 -29.99 28.56
N LEU A 36 6.48 -29.00 27.70
CA LEU A 36 6.59 -29.19 26.26
C LEU A 36 7.98 -28.74 25.78
N PRO A 37 8.50 -29.34 24.69
CA PRO A 37 9.69 -28.81 24.02
C PRO A 37 9.48 -27.35 23.59
N ALA A 38 10.49 -26.50 23.81
CA ALA A 38 10.39 -25.05 23.58
C ALA A 38 9.97 -24.70 22.14
N ASP A 39 10.54 -25.39 21.14
CA ASP A 39 10.21 -25.16 19.72
C ASP A 39 8.73 -25.44 19.43
N TYR A 40 8.21 -26.57 19.93
CA TYR A 40 6.81 -26.96 19.75
C TYR A 40 5.87 -26.02 20.49
N TYR A 41 6.21 -25.66 21.73
CA TYR A 41 5.44 -24.71 22.52
C TYR A 41 5.33 -23.36 21.80
N ASN A 42 6.45 -22.83 21.32
CA ASN A 42 6.51 -21.54 20.65
C ASN A 42 5.75 -21.55 19.31
N GLU A 43 5.88 -22.61 18.52
CA GLU A 43 5.11 -22.74 17.28
C GLU A 43 3.60 -22.77 17.55
N LYS A 44 3.15 -23.52 18.56
CA LYS A 44 1.72 -23.57 18.94
C LYS A 44 1.22 -22.26 19.53
N LEU A 45 2.04 -21.58 20.34
CA LEU A 45 1.72 -20.28 20.90
C LEU A 45 1.42 -19.26 19.81
N LEU A 46 2.27 -19.19 18.78
CA LEU A 46 2.10 -18.25 17.67
C LEU A 46 0.91 -18.64 16.77
N LYS A 47 0.70 -19.93 16.48
CA LYS A 47 -0.48 -20.41 15.74
C LYS A 47 -1.81 -20.05 16.42
N VAL A 48 -1.87 -20.13 17.75
CA VAL A 48 -3.05 -19.66 18.49
C VAL A 48 -3.18 -18.14 18.38
N GLY A 49 -2.07 -17.40 18.41
CA GLY A 49 -2.05 -15.96 18.10
C GLY A 49 -2.68 -15.64 16.75
N ASP A 50 -2.32 -16.39 15.70
CA ASP A 50 -2.90 -16.21 14.35
C ASP A 50 -4.40 -16.48 14.33
N SER A 51 -4.85 -17.52 15.01
CA SER A 51 -6.28 -17.84 15.11
C SER A 51 -7.06 -16.75 15.86
N LEU A 52 -6.49 -16.19 16.93
CA LEU A 52 -7.06 -15.06 17.66
C LEU A 52 -7.14 -13.80 16.79
N CYS A 53 -6.11 -13.52 15.98
CA CYS A 53 -6.13 -12.43 15.01
C CYS A 53 -7.23 -12.61 13.95
N GLN A 54 -7.42 -13.83 13.45
CA GLN A 54 -8.50 -14.15 12.50
C GLN A 54 -9.89 -13.93 13.12
N MET A 55 -10.02 -14.18 14.43
CA MET A 55 -11.22 -13.90 15.22
C MET A 55 -11.35 -12.42 15.66
N LYS A 56 -10.43 -11.54 15.24
CA LYS A 56 -10.36 -10.12 15.63
C LYS A 56 -10.14 -9.88 17.13
N GLU A 57 -9.62 -10.86 17.87
CA GLU A 57 -9.24 -10.72 19.28
C GLU A 57 -7.79 -10.24 19.40
N TYR A 58 -7.48 -9.06 18.83
CA TYR A 58 -6.13 -8.54 18.67
C TYR A 58 -5.41 -8.29 19.99
N LYS A 59 -6.13 -7.75 21.00
CA LYS A 59 -5.57 -7.52 22.34
C LYS A 59 -5.14 -8.82 23.00
N LEU A 60 -5.92 -9.88 22.81
CA LEU A 60 -5.63 -11.19 23.38
C LEU A 60 -4.45 -11.86 22.66
N ALA A 61 -4.44 -11.83 21.33
CA ALA A 61 -3.32 -12.32 20.51
C ALA A 61 -2.01 -11.61 20.86
N LEU A 62 -2.06 -10.28 21.03
CA LEU A 62 -0.92 -9.45 21.42
C LEU A 62 -0.37 -9.87 22.79
N LEU A 63 -1.21 -9.89 23.83
CA LEU A 63 -0.75 -10.08 25.20
C LEU A 63 -0.40 -11.54 25.53
N GLN A 64 -1.22 -12.48 25.06
CA GLN A 64 -1.10 -13.88 25.46
C GLN A 64 -0.27 -14.73 24.50
N CYS A 65 -0.06 -14.28 23.26
CA CYS A 65 0.68 -15.03 22.25
C CYS A 65 1.95 -14.28 21.82
N TYR A 66 1.85 -13.30 20.90
CA TYR A 66 3.03 -12.67 20.30
C TYR A 66 3.92 -11.95 21.32
N GLY A 67 3.31 -11.17 22.22
CA GLY A 67 4.03 -10.49 23.29
C GLY A 67 4.66 -11.47 24.28
N ARG A 68 3.95 -12.55 24.64
CA ARG A 68 4.48 -13.60 25.51
C ARG A 68 5.68 -14.32 24.90
N TYR A 69 5.63 -14.61 23.61
CA TYR A 69 6.80 -15.16 22.89
C TYR A 69 7.97 -14.17 22.95
N LEU A 70 7.73 -12.88 22.72
CA LEU A 70 8.79 -11.88 22.68
C LEU A 70 9.40 -11.53 24.06
N GLN A 71 8.69 -11.82 25.15
CA GLN A 71 9.21 -11.64 26.52
C GLN A 71 10.43 -12.51 26.84
N GLN A 72 10.70 -13.56 26.05
CA GLN A 72 11.89 -14.39 26.21
C GLN A 72 13.19 -13.69 25.77
N PHE A 73 13.08 -12.56 25.05
CA PHE A 73 14.21 -11.74 24.63
C PHE A 73 14.45 -10.59 25.63
N ASN A 74 15.69 -10.12 25.75
CA ASN A 74 16.03 -9.03 26.66
C ASN A 74 15.33 -7.73 26.20
N THR A 75 14.40 -7.24 27.02
CA THR A 75 13.40 -6.21 26.68
C THR A 75 13.87 -4.77 26.83
N ASN A 76 15.17 -4.52 27.03
CA ASN A 76 15.73 -3.16 27.11
C ASN A 76 15.89 -2.48 25.73
N PHE A 77 15.18 -2.95 24.71
CA PHE A 77 15.20 -2.34 23.38
C PHE A 77 14.20 -1.18 23.34
N ASP A 78 14.72 0.03 23.24
CA ASP A 78 13.90 1.21 22.98
C ASP A 78 13.47 1.21 21.51
N GLU A 79 12.20 0.88 21.25
CA GLU A 79 11.62 0.87 19.90
C GLU A 79 11.70 2.23 19.20
N ASN A 80 11.97 3.32 19.94
CA ASN A 80 12.17 4.66 19.37
C ASN A 80 13.59 4.90 18.83
N LYS A 81 14.56 4.08 19.21
CA LYS A 81 15.94 4.15 18.69
C LYS A 81 16.12 3.12 17.59
N VAL A 82 16.17 3.60 16.35
CA VAL A 82 16.37 2.77 15.16
C VAL A 82 17.84 2.35 15.05
N ASP A 83 18.22 1.31 15.78
CA ASP A 83 19.53 0.67 15.65
C ASP A 83 19.36 -0.80 15.24
N VAL A 84 19.67 -1.08 13.98
CA VAL A 84 19.63 -2.42 13.37
C VAL A 84 20.53 -3.40 14.13
N THR A 85 21.67 -2.94 14.65
CA THR A 85 22.63 -3.79 15.35
C THR A 85 22.10 -4.20 16.72
N GLN A 86 21.54 -3.25 17.48
CA GLN A 86 20.89 -3.52 18.76
C GLN A 86 19.66 -4.41 18.59
N PHE A 87 18.84 -4.14 17.58
CA PHE A 87 17.67 -4.96 17.27
C PHE A 87 18.06 -6.41 16.95
N LYS A 88 19.08 -6.60 16.11
CA LYS A 88 19.60 -7.92 15.78
C LYS A 88 20.16 -8.63 17.01
N ALA A 89 20.92 -7.94 17.86
CA ALA A 89 21.46 -8.50 19.09
C ALA A 89 20.37 -8.90 20.09
N ALA A 90 19.30 -8.10 20.22
CA ALA A 90 18.20 -8.36 21.14
C ALA A 90 17.34 -9.56 20.70
N PHE A 91 16.92 -9.60 19.43
CA PHE A 91 15.92 -10.57 18.95
C PHE A 91 16.52 -11.77 18.21
N PHE A 92 17.75 -11.67 17.71
CA PHE A 92 18.41 -12.73 16.94
C PHE A 92 19.83 -13.05 17.46
N PRO A 93 19.99 -13.34 18.77
CA PRO A 93 21.30 -13.60 19.37
C PRO A 93 22.01 -14.84 18.76
N LYS A 94 21.23 -15.81 18.26
CA LYS A 94 21.73 -17.03 17.60
C LYS A 94 21.88 -16.88 16.08
N GLY A 95 21.61 -15.69 15.53
CA GLY A 95 21.60 -15.43 14.09
C GLY A 95 20.35 -15.96 13.37
N PHE A 96 20.36 -15.85 12.03
CA PHE A 96 19.17 -16.09 11.19
C PHE A 96 19.01 -17.54 10.71
N ARG A 97 20.05 -18.37 10.81
CA ARG A 97 19.99 -19.79 10.44
C ARG A 97 19.34 -20.66 11.52
N ASP A 98 19.10 -20.08 12.70
CA ASP A 98 18.42 -20.75 13.79
C ASP A 98 16.93 -20.96 13.46
N LYS A 99 16.39 -22.12 13.81
CA LYS A 99 14.98 -22.48 13.52
C LYS A 99 13.98 -21.51 14.18
N THR A 100 14.38 -20.86 15.26
CA THR A 100 13.54 -19.88 15.97
C THR A 100 13.47 -18.54 15.26
N ALA A 101 14.42 -18.19 14.38
CA ALA A 101 14.44 -16.88 13.72
C ALA A 101 13.15 -16.59 12.94
N GLY A 102 12.63 -17.60 12.22
CA GLY A 102 11.34 -17.48 11.52
C GLY A 102 10.16 -17.22 12.47
N LEU A 103 10.14 -17.87 13.64
CA LEU A 103 9.14 -17.64 14.69
C LEU A 103 9.27 -16.24 15.29
N THR A 104 10.49 -15.74 15.49
CA THR A 104 10.74 -14.37 15.97
C THR A 104 10.25 -13.32 14.99
N PHE A 105 10.57 -13.45 13.70
CA PHE A 105 10.06 -12.54 12.67
C PHE A 105 8.53 -12.56 12.60
N HIS A 106 7.93 -13.73 12.69
CA HIS A 106 6.49 -13.90 12.71
C HIS A 106 5.86 -13.23 13.95
N ALA A 107 6.42 -13.43 15.15
CA ALA A 107 5.93 -12.81 16.38
C ALA A 107 6.05 -11.28 16.36
N LEU A 108 7.17 -10.74 15.87
CA LEU A 108 7.39 -9.30 15.72
C LEU A 108 6.38 -8.68 14.74
N SER A 109 6.12 -9.34 13.62
CA SER A 109 5.14 -8.89 12.63
C SER A 109 3.71 -8.97 13.19
N GLY A 110 3.37 -10.07 13.86
CA GLY A 110 2.08 -10.27 14.52
C GLY A 110 1.80 -9.22 15.60
N LYS A 111 2.79 -8.91 16.44
CA LYS A 111 2.74 -7.81 17.44
C LYS A 111 2.38 -6.48 16.77
N ASN A 112 3.12 -6.10 15.73
CA ASN A 112 2.91 -4.84 15.01
C ASN A 112 1.52 -4.76 14.38
N MET A 113 1.06 -5.85 13.77
CA MET A 113 -0.28 -5.89 13.16
C MET A 113 -1.40 -5.87 14.21
N CYS A 114 -1.26 -6.57 15.34
CA CYS A 114 -2.22 -6.44 16.44
C CYS A 114 -2.28 -5.01 16.97
N ASN A 115 -1.13 -4.37 17.19
CA ASN A 115 -1.08 -2.97 17.63
C ASN A 115 -1.82 -2.06 16.64
N TYR A 116 -1.55 -2.21 15.33
CA TYR A 116 -2.24 -1.41 14.31
C TYR A 116 -3.76 -1.61 14.32
N GLN A 117 -4.22 -2.85 14.48
CA GLN A 117 -5.65 -3.13 14.54
C GLN A 117 -6.28 -2.54 15.82
N LEU A 118 -5.59 -2.57 16.96
CA LEU A 118 -6.07 -1.93 18.19
C LEU A 118 -6.15 -0.40 18.06
N VAL A 119 -5.22 0.23 17.32
CA VAL A 119 -5.33 1.65 16.96
C VAL A 119 -6.59 1.87 16.12
N CYS A 120 -6.84 1.04 15.12
CA CYS A 120 -8.04 1.15 14.28
C CYS A 120 -9.34 0.87 15.03
N ASP A 121 -9.36 -0.05 15.99
CA ASP A 121 -10.53 -0.34 16.83
C ASP A 121 -10.86 0.85 17.74
N SER A 122 -9.86 1.63 18.14
CA SER A 122 -10.01 2.79 19.01
C SER A 122 -10.31 4.08 18.23
N ASP A 123 -9.74 4.22 17.03
CA ASP A 123 -9.83 5.40 16.17
C ASP A 123 -9.81 4.96 14.69
N GLU A 124 -10.98 4.54 14.18
CA GLU A 124 -11.13 3.94 12.86
C GLU A 124 -10.61 4.83 11.72
N ASN A 125 -10.84 6.14 11.86
CA ASN A 125 -10.52 7.17 10.90
C ASN A 125 -9.22 7.92 11.20
N LEU A 126 -8.45 7.49 12.22
CA LEU A 126 -7.18 8.10 12.62
C LEU A 126 -7.28 9.63 12.80
N GLN A 127 -8.37 10.09 13.40
CA GLN A 127 -8.61 11.52 13.61
C GLN A 127 -7.72 12.08 14.72
N ASN A 128 -7.33 11.25 15.69
CA ASN A 128 -6.43 11.63 16.75
C ASN A 128 -4.97 11.61 16.24
N LYS A 129 -4.23 12.70 16.55
CA LYS A 129 -2.81 12.82 16.23
C LYS A 129 -1.98 11.70 16.87
N GLU A 130 -2.36 11.25 18.06
CA GLU A 130 -1.68 10.16 18.76
C GLU A 130 -1.80 8.84 17.99
N SER A 131 -2.99 8.50 17.48
CA SER A 131 -3.21 7.32 16.63
C SER A 131 -2.30 7.34 15.40
N VAL A 132 -2.17 8.50 14.75
CA VAL A 132 -1.25 8.67 13.62
C VAL A 132 0.20 8.44 14.04
N VAL A 133 0.64 9.00 15.17
CA VAL A 133 2.00 8.79 15.69
C VAL A 133 2.25 7.31 15.99
N GLN A 134 1.30 6.61 16.61
CA GLN A 134 1.38 5.17 16.85
C GLN A 134 1.50 4.38 15.54
N CYS A 135 0.76 4.73 14.47
CA CYS A 135 0.93 4.13 13.16
C CYS A 135 2.35 4.32 12.60
N LEU A 136 2.97 5.49 12.78
CA LEU A 136 4.34 5.75 12.33
C LEU A 136 5.39 4.93 13.11
N HIS A 137 5.17 4.75 14.41
CA HIS A 137 6.02 3.86 15.22
C HIS A 137 5.92 2.41 14.74
N ILE A 138 4.71 1.93 14.43
CA ILE A 138 4.50 0.59 13.87
C ILE A 138 5.18 0.46 12.50
N LEU A 139 5.04 1.45 11.62
CA LEU A 139 5.71 1.49 10.32
C LEU A 139 7.24 1.46 10.46
N SER A 140 7.80 2.21 11.42
CA SER A 140 9.22 2.20 11.74
C SER A 140 9.70 0.83 12.21
N SER A 141 8.92 0.17 13.07
CA SER A 141 9.19 -1.19 13.54
C SER A 141 9.15 -2.22 12.41
N LEU A 142 8.14 -2.16 11.52
CA LEU A 142 8.05 -3.00 10.32
C LEU A 142 9.23 -2.77 9.38
N ARG A 143 9.64 -1.51 9.17
CA ARG A 143 10.84 -1.18 8.38
C ARG A 143 12.09 -1.82 8.97
N LEU A 144 12.28 -1.74 10.29
CA LEU A 144 13.43 -2.32 10.98
C LEU A 144 13.47 -3.85 10.84
N ILE A 145 12.32 -4.52 11.00
CA ILE A 145 12.16 -5.96 10.77
C ILE A 145 12.61 -6.33 9.35
N MET A 146 12.13 -5.58 8.35
CA MET A 146 12.49 -5.81 6.96
C MET A 146 13.97 -5.54 6.68
N GLN A 147 14.55 -4.48 7.24
CA GLN A 147 15.98 -4.16 7.07
C GLN A 147 16.88 -5.30 7.56
N VAL A 148 16.52 -5.95 8.65
CA VAL A 148 17.24 -7.09 9.22
C VAL A 148 17.11 -8.34 8.35
N ALA A 149 15.93 -8.56 7.76
CA ALA A 149 15.66 -9.71 6.89
C ALA A 149 16.20 -9.54 5.46
N LEU A 150 16.35 -8.31 4.97
CA LEU A 150 16.64 -7.99 3.56
C LEU A 150 17.91 -8.67 3.01
N PRO A 151 19.04 -8.76 3.76
CA PRO A 151 20.24 -9.44 3.25
C PRO A 151 20.10 -10.96 3.12
N GLN A 152 19.00 -11.55 3.59
CA GLN A 152 18.78 -12.99 3.64
C GLN A 152 17.74 -13.41 2.59
N GLU A 153 18.17 -13.86 1.42
CA GLU A 153 17.25 -14.21 0.31
C GLU A 153 16.19 -15.24 0.68
N HIS A 154 16.54 -16.23 1.52
CA HIS A 154 15.61 -17.26 2.00
C HIS A 154 14.47 -16.69 2.88
N LEU A 155 14.63 -15.46 3.38
CA LEU A 155 13.62 -14.72 4.13
C LEU A 155 12.84 -13.72 3.25
N CYS A 156 12.89 -13.84 1.92
CA CYS A 156 12.12 -12.98 1.02
C CYS A 156 10.61 -12.94 1.32
N TRP A 157 10.06 -14.00 1.92
CA TRP A 157 8.68 -14.05 2.38
C TRP A 157 8.38 -13.03 3.50
N ILE A 158 9.35 -12.71 4.37
CA ILE A 158 9.26 -11.64 5.37
C ILE A 158 9.19 -10.28 4.69
N ILE A 159 10.01 -10.07 3.67
CA ILE A 159 10.01 -8.82 2.91
C ILE A 159 8.67 -8.64 2.21
N PHE A 160 8.18 -9.67 1.51
CA PHE A 160 6.88 -9.62 0.86
C PHE A 160 5.75 -9.31 1.86
N ASN A 161 5.65 -10.05 2.96
CA ASN A 161 4.62 -9.79 3.99
C ASN A 161 4.76 -8.40 4.62
N GLY A 162 5.99 -7.95 4.88
CA GLY A 162 6.27 -6.61 5.40
C GLY A 162 5.79 -5.51 4.47
N THR A 163 5.93 -5.67 3.15
CA THR A 163 5.40 -4.71 2.17
C THR A 163 3.87 -4.64 2.19
N ILE A 164 3.19 -5.76 2.42
CA ILE A 164 1.73 -5.81 2.59
C ILE A 164 1.33 -5.03 3.84
N TYR A 165 1.98 -5.28 4.96
CA TYR A 165 1.70 -4.59 6.22
C TYR A 165 1.93 -3.08 6.13
N ILE A 166 3.09 -2.67 5.58
CA ILE A 166 3.39 -1.26 5.32
C ILE A 166 2.32 -0.63 4.43
N TYR A 167 1.98 -1.27 3.30
CA TYR A 167 0.96 -0.77 2.40
C TYR A 167 -0.40 -0.62 3.08
N THR A 168 -0.82 -1.60 3.89
CA THR A 168 -2.10 -1.56 4.61
C THR A 168 -2.21 -0.33 5.53
N ILE A 169 -1.16 -0.02 6.27
CA ILE A 169 -1.13 1.15 7.18
C ILE A 169 -1.04 2.44 6.36
N CYS A 170 -0.13 2.51 5.38
CA CYS A 170 0.06 3.67 4.52
C CYS A 170 -1.20 4.03 3.74
N ARG A 171 -1.98 3.05 3.27
CA ARG A 171 -3.24 3.30 2.57
C ARG A 171 -4.25 4.07 3.43
N LYS A 172 -4.36 3.73 4.72
CA LYS A 172 -5.19 4.51 5.66
C LYS A 172 -4.64 5.93 5.85
N LEU A 173 -3.32 6.07 6.01
CA LEU A 173 -2.67 7.38 6.13
C LEU A 173 -2.89 8.25 4.88
N MET A 174 -2.83 7.67 3.69
CA MET A 174 -3.13 8.38 2.44
C MET A 174 -4.59 8.85 2.39
N ALA A 175 -5.54 7.99 2.77
CA ALA A 175 -6.97 8.32 2.74
C ALA A 175 -7.36 9.49 3.66
N ILE A 176 -6.60 9.72 4.74
CA ILE A 176 -6.80 10.85 5.67
C ILE A 176 -5.93 12.08 5.32
N GLY A 177 -5.26 12.08 4.16
CA GLY A 177 -4.41 13.20 3.71
C GLY A 177 -3.02 13.27 4.34
N GLN A 178 -2.52 12.20 4.96
CA GLN A 178 -1.17 12.11 5.53
C GLN A 178 -0.16 11.44 4.57
N SER A 179 -0.36 11.61 3.26
CA SER A 179 0.47 10.99 2.21
C SER A 179 1.96 11.34 2.32
N SER A 180 2.29 12.53 2.83
CA SER A 180 3.69 12.94 3.06
C SER A 180 4.43 12.03 4.04
N LYS A 181 3.73 11.51 5.06
CA LYS A 181 4.30 10.59 6.05
C LYS A 181 4.34 9.15 5.54
N ALA A 182 3.43 8.77 4.65
CA ALA A 182 3.38 7.43 4.05
C ALA A 182 4.45 7.21 2.97
N LEU A 183 4.84 8.27 2.27
CA LEU A 183 5.70 8.24 1.09
C LEU A 183 7.02 7.48 1.32
N GLU A 184 7.75 7.78 2.41
CA GLU A 184 9.04 7.15 2.67
C GLU A 184 8.94 5.62 2.86
N TYR A 185 7.87 5.15 3.50
CA TYR A 185 7.66 3.73 3.77
C TYR A 185 7.23 2.98 2.51
N LEU A 186 6.39 3.60 1.68
CA LEU A 186 5.98 3.02 0.40
C LEU A 186 7.16 2.95 -0.58
N LEU A 187 7.99 4.01 -0.63
CA LEU A 187 9.24 4.00 -1.38
C LEU A 187 10.16 2.86 -0.93
N TRP A 188 10.37 2.74 0.37
CA TRP A 188 11.16 1.66 0.96
C TRP A 188 10.60 0.28 0.57
N ALA A 189 9.28 0.07 0.71
CA ALA A 189 8.63 -1.18 0.36
C ALA A 189 8.81 -1.54 -1.13
N SER A 190 8.67 -0.57 -2.04
CA SER A 190 8.94 -0.76 -3.47
C SER A 190 10.39 -1.19 -3.71
N MET A 191 11.36 -0.48 -3.14
CA MET A 191 12.78 -0.80 -3.31
C MET A 191 13.13 -2.18 -2.74
N CYS A 192 12.55 -2.60 -1.63
CA CYS A 192 12.77 -3.94 -1.07
C CYS A 192 12.29 -5.05 -2.02
N MET A 193 11.14 -4.87 -2.69
CA MET A 193 10.65 -5.82 -3.70
C MET A 193 11.57 -5.90 -4.92
N GLU A 194 12.24 -4.80 -5.26
CA GLU A 194 13.20 -4.73 -6.36
C GLU A 194 14.58 -5.31 -6.00
N SER A 195 14.92 -5.35 -4.72
CA SER A 195 16.25 -5.73 -4.23
C SER A 195 16.47 -7.24 -4.11
N LEU A 196 15.43 -8.06 -4.25
CA LEU A 196 15.48 -9.51 -4.05
C LEU A 196 15.04 -10.27 -5.29
N VAL A 197 15.94 -11.09 -5.85
CA VAL A 197 15.69 -11.90 -7.06
C VAL A 197 14.39 -12.73 -6.97
N PRO A 198 14.06 -13.43 -5.85
CA PRO A 198 12.82 -14.19 -5.76
C PRO A 198 11.54 -13.35 -5.94
N LEU A 199 11.61 -12.05 -5.61
CA LEU A 199 10.47 -11.12 -5.66
C LEU A 199 10.36 -10.37 -7.00
N LEU A 200 11.35 -10.53 -7.89
CA LEU A 200 11.37 -9.90 -9.23
C LEU A 200 10.54 -10.65 -10.28
N SER A 201 10.09 -11.88 -9.99
CA SER A 201 9.31 -12.68 -10.92
C SER A 201 7.95 -12.06 -11.29
N LEU A 202 7.39 -12.52 -12.41
CA LEU A 202 6.07 -12.12 -12.91
C LEU A 202 4.96 -12.28 -11.86
N ARG A 203 5.05 -13.31 -11.00
CA ARG A 203 4.08 -13.59 -9.92
C ARG A 203 3.83 -12.39 -9.00
N TYR A 204 4.85 -11.57 -8.77
CA TYR A 204 4.77 -10.42 -7.87
C TYR A 204 4.60 -9.08 -8.60
N LEU A 205 4.46 -9.09 -9.93
CA LEU A 205 4.35 -7.87 -10.74
C LEU A 205 3.13 -7.03 -10.38
N THR A 206 1.96 -7.66 -10.21
CA THR A 206 0.72 -6.95 -9.82
C THR A 206 0.89 -6.23 -8.47
N TRP A 207 1.54 -6.89 -7.51
CA TRP A 207 1.79 -6.29 -6.20
C TRP A 207 2.82 -5.15 -6.26
N ARG A 208 3.95 -5.36 -6.94
CA ARG A 208 4.95 -4.30 -7.16
C ARG A 208 4.32 -3.07 -7.82
N THR A 209 3.50 -3.28 -8.85
CA THR A 209 2.79 -2.19 -9.52
C THR A 209 1.85 -1.46 -8.57
N THR A 210 1.18 -2.17 -7.66
CA THR A 210 0.32 -1.54 -6.64
C THR A 210 1.12 -0.63 -5.71
N LEU A 211 2.31 -1.06 -5.28
CA LEU A 211 3.22 -0.20 -4.51
C LEU A 211 3.69 1.01 -5.34
N TYR A 212 4.07 0.79 -6.60
CA TYR A 212 4.48 1.88 -7.49
C TYR A 212 3.38 2.94 -7.66
N THR A 213 2.13 2.50 -7.88
CA THR A 213 0.98 3.43 -7.97
C THR A 213 0.78 4.20 -6.68
N ALA A 214 0.96 3.58 -5.51
CA ALA A 214 0.78 4.25 -4.23
C ALA A 214 1.85 5.30 -3.95
N VAL A 215 3.10 5.03 -4.36
CA VAL A 215 4.17 6.02 -4.31
C VAL A 215 3.86 7.21 -5.21
N CYS A 216 3.46 6.96 -6.47
CA CYS A 216 3.10 8.02 -7.41
C CYS A 216 1.97 8.87 -6.84
N GLN A 217 0.93 8.23 -6.30
CA GLN A 217 -0.19 8.91 -5.67
C GLN A 217 0.27 9.80 -4.51
N CYS A 218 1.12 9.28 -3.61
CA CYS A 218 1.67 10.09 -2.52
C CYS A 218 2.42 11.33 -3.03
N CYS A 219 3.22 11.19 -4.09
CA CYS A 219 3.91 12.33 -4.70
C CYS A 219 2.90 13.36 -5.26
N TYR A 220 1.82 12.92 -5.89
CA TYR A 220 0.78 13.81 -6.40
C TYR A 220 0.02 14.52 -5.27
N ASP A 221 -0.36 13.79 -4.22
CA ASP A 221 -1.01 14.35 -3.03
C ASP A 221 -0.13 15.42 -2.36
N CYS A 222 1.19 15.23 -2.37
CA CYS A 222 2.17 16.16 -1.81
C CYS A 222 2.57 17.31 -2.76
N GLN A 223 1.83 17.53 -3.85
CA GLN A 223 2.13 18.55 -4.87
C GLN A 223 3.52 18.39 -5.53
N ALA A 224 4.11 17.21 -5.43
CA ALA A 224 5.43 16.85 -5.95
C ALA A 224 5.32 16.06 -7.27
N GLY A 225 4.46 16.52 -8.19
CA GLY A 225 4.08 15.75 -9.38
C GLY A 225 5.25 15.37 -10.30
N ILE A 226 6.32 16.17 -10.34
CA ILE A 226 7.56 15.85 -11.08
C ILE A 226 8.16 14.53 -10.57
N HIS A 227 8.22 14.36 -9.25
CA HIS A 227 8.74 13.14 -8.63
C HIS A 227 7.81 11.95 -8.85
N GLY A 228 6.49 12.17 -8.85
CA GLY A 228 5.49 11.14 -9.16
C GLY A 228 5.66 10.61 -10.59
N GLU A 229 5.76 11.50 -11.57
CA GLU A 229 5.99 11.12 -12.98
C GLU A 229 7.35 10.44 -13.17
N ALA A 230 8.42 10.99 -12.59
CA ALA A 230 9.76 10.41 -12.70
C ALA A 230 9.81 8.99 -12.10
N PHE A 231 9.15 8.78 -10.94
CA PHE A 231 8.99 7.48 -10.33
C PHE A 231 8.24 6.52 -11.27
N ALA A 232 7.11 6.95 -11.84
CA ALA A 232 6.30 6.13 -12.75
C ALA A 232 7.08 5.72 -14.02
N ARG A 233 7.87 6.63 -14.60
CA ARG A 233 8.74 6.32 -15.75
C ARG A 233 9.82 5.29 -15.40
N ARG A 234 10.47 5.42 -14.25
CA ARG A 234 11.45 4.43 -13.78
C ARG A 234 10.81 3.08 -13.50
N ALA A 235 9.62 3.06 -12.89
CA ALA A 235 8.85 1.84 -12.69
C ALA A 235 8.45 1.17 -14.02
N LEU A 236 8.06 1.96 -15.03
CA LEU A 236 7.76 1.44 -16.37
C LEU A 236 8.99 0.80 -17.01
N ALA A 237 10.16 1.44 -16.92
CA ALA A 237 11.42 0.85 -17.40
C ALA A 237 11.72 -0.49 -16.73
N LYS A 238 11.47 -0.62 -15.41
CA LYS A 238 11.61 -1.90 -14.68
C LYS A 238 10.62 -2.97 -15.13
N ILE A 239 9.39 -2.60 -15.46
CA ILE A 239 8.39 -3.52 -16.03
C ILE A 239 8.86 -4.00 -17.40
N ASP A 240 9.42 -3.11 -18.22
CA ASP A 240 9.94 -3.44 -19.54
C ASP A 240 11.19 -4.34 -19.46
N GLU A 241 12.12 -4.08 -18.54
CA GLU A 241 13.26 -4.96 -18.25
C GLU A 241 12.80 -6.39 -17.94
N LEU A 242 11.83 -6.55 -17.04
CA LEU A 242 11.26 -7.85 -16.71
C LEU A 242 10.58 -8.50 -17.91
N ARG A 243 9.87 -7.73 -18.72
CA ARG A 243 9.23 -8.23 -19.94
C ARG A 243 10.26 -8.80 -20.92
N GLN A 244 11.40 -8.13 -21.11
CA GLN A 244 12.47 -8.64 -21.96
C GLN A 244 13.06 -9.95 -21.43
N LEU A 245 13.29 -10.03 -20.12
CA LEU A 245 13.78 -11.26 -19.49
C LEU A 245 12.81 -12.45 -19.68
N GLU A 246 11.51 -12.22 -19.55
CA GLU A 246 10.48 -13.25 -19.78
C GLU A 246 10.36 -13.68 -21.26
N LEU A 247 10.60 -12.76 -22.20
CA LEU A 247 10.64 -13.08 -23.63
C LEU A 247 11.83 -13.96 -24.00
N MET A 248 12.97 -13.80 -23.31
CA MET A 248 14.16 -14.64 -23.51
C MET A 248 14.03 -16.02 -22.84
N SER A 249 13.19 -16.15 -21.80
CA SER A 249 13.08 -17.38 -20.99
C SER A 249 11.96 -18.34 -21.43
N SER A 250 10.93 -17.88 -22.17
CA SER A 250 9.68 -18.65 -22.31
C SER A 250 9.35 -19.17 -23.71
N SER A 251 9.00 -20.46 -23.79
CA SER A 251 8.45 -21.14 -24.98
C SER A 251 6.95 -21.48 -24.89
N LYS A 252 6.25 -21.28 -23.74
CA LYS A 252 4.92 -21.91 -23.53
C LYS A 252 3.79 -21.19 -22.75
N SER A 253 3.84 -19.89 -22.40
CA SER A 253 2.63 -19.22 -21.82
C SER A 253 2.57 -17.70 -22.06
N GLN A 254 2.43 -17.30 -23.33
CA GLN A 254 2.45 -15.88 -23.70
C GLN A 254 1.18 -15.11 -23.33
N GLU A 255 0.01 -15.75 -23.16
CA GLU A 255 -1.24 -14.99 -23.06
C GLU A 255 -1.55 -14.46 -21.65
N GLU A 256 -1.36 -15.28 -20.60
CA GLU A 256 -1.54 -14.83 -19.22
C GLU A 256 -0.47 -13.82 -18.81
N SER A 257 0.78 -14.03 -19.23
CA SER A 257 1.89 -13.11 -18.98
C SER A 257 1.65 -11.73 -19.62
N ARG A 258 1.15 -11.69 -20.85
CA ARG A 258 0.75 -10.44 -21.53
C ARG A 258 -0.28 -9.65 -20.73
N ARG A 259 -1.24 -10.31 -20.06
CA ARG A 259 -2.26 -9.63 -19.24
C ARG A 259 -1.63 -8.89 -18.06
N TYR A 260 -0.73 -9.53 -17.32
CA TYR A 260 -0.03 -8.91 -16.19
C TYR A 260 0.84 -7.72 -16.63
N PHE A 261 1.58 -7.86 -17.74
CA PHE A 261 2.37 -6.76 -18.28
C PHE A 261 1.49 -5.60 -18.75
N ARG A 262 0.40 -5.89 -19.47
CA ARG A 262 -0.54 -4.87 -19.94
C ARG A 262 -1.16 -4.09 -18.78
N GLU A 263 -1.62 -4.78 -17.74
CA GLU A 263 -2.14 -4.14 -16.53
C GLU A 263 -1.09 -3.23 -15.87
N ALA A 264 0.14 -3.74 -15.71
CA ALA A 264 1.23 -3.00 -15.09
C ALA A 264 1.62 -1.74 -15.88
N THR A 265 1.74 -1.87 -17.20
CA THR A 265 2.01 -0.75 -18.12
C THR A 265 0.91 0.30 -18.08
N ILE A 266 -0.37 -0.10 -18.13
CA ILE A 266 -1.50 0.85 -18.06
C ILE A 266 -1.46 1.62 -16.74
N LYS A 267 -1.23 0.96 -15.61
CA LYS A 267 -1.14 1.61 -14.29
C LYS A 267 -0.04 2.67 -14.25
N MET A 268 1.15 2.38 -14.78
CA MET A 268 2.23 3.38 -14.83
C MET A 268 1.98 4.49 -15.87
N ALA A 269 1.43 4.14 -17.03
CA ALA A 269 1.07 5.11 -18.07
C ALA A 269 0.01 6.11 -17.58
N VAL A 270 -0.99 5.65 -16.82
CA VAL A 270 -1.99 6.52 -16.16
C VAL A 270 -1.31 7.49 -15.19
N MET A 271 -0.37 7.02 -14.37
CA MET A 271 0.39 7.89 -13.46
C MET A 271 1.23 8.92 -14.23
N ILE A 272 1.81 8.57 -15.38
CA ILE A 272 2.57 9.51 -16.24
C ILE A 272 1.61 10.53 -16.88
N PHE A 273 0.49 10.06 -17.43
CA PHE A 273 -0.51 10.89 -18.09
C PHE A 273 -1.09 11.96 -17.16
N LYS A 274 -1.35 11.60 -15.89
CA LYS A 274 -1.91 12.49 -14.85
C LYS A 274 -1.18 13.85 -14.79
N ARG A 275 0.15 13.87 -14.93
CA ARG A 275 0.94 15.10 -15.03
C ARG A 275 1.14 15.55 -16.47
N GLY A 276 1.48 14.62 -17.38
CA GLY A 276 1.87 14.93 -18.75
C GLY A 276 0.80 15.68 -19.55
N VAL A 277 -0.48 15.42 -19.30
CA VAL A 277 -1.59 16.08 -19.99
C VAL A 277 -1.68 17.59 -19.69
N PHE A 278 -1.32 18.01 -18.48
CA PHE A 278 -1.32 19.42 -18.08
C PHE A 278 0.00 20.11 -18.47
N GLU A 279 1.13 19.45 -18.25
CA GLU A 279 2.46 20.04 -18.46
C GLU A 279 2.80 20.19 -19.94
N SER A 280 2.32 19.28 -20.80
CA SER A 280 2.44 19.46 -22.26
C SER A 280 1.75 20.73 -22.77
N ARG A 281 0.83 21.29 -21.98
CA ARG A 281 0.03 22.46 -22.34
C ARG A 281 0.50 23.74 -21.64
N ARG A 282 1.26 23.61 -20.55
CA ARG A 282 2.00 24.71 -19.91
C ARG A 282 3.09 25.20 -20.85
N LYS A 283 2.84 26.31 -21.56
CA LYS A 283 3.86 26.88 -22.46
C LYS A 283 5.01 27.48 -21.66
N ASN A 284 6.22 27.41 -22.24
CA ASN A 284 7.33 28.27 -21.86
C ASN A 284 6.88 29.74 -22.02
N LYS A 285 6.97 30.55 -20.95
CA LYS A 285 6.55 31.97 -20.92
C LYS A 285 7.20 32.86 -22.01
N ALA A 286 8.20 32.35 -22.73
CA ALA A 286 8.95 33.06 -23.76
C ALA A 286 8.29 33.09 -25.15
N VAL A 287 7.27 32.26 -25.45
CA VAL A 287 6.68 32.16 -26.80
C VAL A 287 5.21 32.58 -26.80
N PHE A 288 4.97 33.87 -27.02
CA PHE A 288 3.65 34.43 -27.32
C PHE A 288 3.19 33.99 -28.72
N ARG A 289 2.60 32.79 -28.81
CA ARG A 289 1.74 32.44 -29.96
C ARG A 289 0.28 32.77 -29.63
N PRO A 290 -0.46 33.51 -30.47
CA PRO A 290 -1.90 33.68 -30.34
C PRO A 290 -2.57 32.30 -30.25
N LYS A 291 -3.37 32.07 -29.22
CA LYS A 291 -4.11 30.81 -29.08
C LYS A 291 -5.42 30.93 -29.84
N ILE A 292 -5.60 30.06 -30.84
CA ILE A 292 -6.91 29.76 -31.39
C ILE A 292 -7.66 29.04 -30.27
N ARG A 293 -8.61 29.74 -29.64
CA ARG A 293 -9.48 29.15 -28.62
C ARG A 293 -10.43 28.22 -29.34
N ILE A 294 -10.23 26.92 -29.17
CA ILE A 294 -11.06 25.91 -29.81
C ILE A 294 -12.47 25.98 -29.21
N ASN A 295 -13.48 26.23 -30.04
CA ASN A 295 -14.87 26.20 -29.60
C ASN A 295 -15.28 24.74 -29.36
N LEU A 296 -15.35 24.35 -28.08
CA LEU A 296 -15.69 22.98 -27.67
C LEU A 296 -17.04 22.49 -28.21
N ARG A 297 -17.97 23.39 -28.58
CA ARG A 297 -19.25 23.03 -29.20
C ARG A 297 -19.10 22.64 -30.68
N GLU A 298 -18.24 23.34 -31.42
CA GLU A 298 -17.97 23.05 -32.85
C GLU A 298 -17.12 21.79 -33.02
N VAL A 299 -16.30 21.46 -32.02
CA VAL A 299 -15.45 20.28 -32.08
C VAL A 299 -16.20 18.97 -31.86
N GLN A 300 -17.35 19.00 -31.17
CA GLN A 300 -18.16 17.79 -30.95
C GLN A 300 -18.69 17.16 -32.24
N THR A 301 -18.77 17.91 -33.35
CA THR A 301 -19.21 17.38 -34.66
C THR A 301 -18.09 16.69 -35.44
N LEU A 302 -16.85 16.78 -34.98
CA LEU A 302 -15.69 16.14 -35.60
C LEU A 302 -15.52 14.70 -35.10
N SER A 303 -14.88 13.85 -35.90
CA SER A 303 -14.52 12.49 -35.49
C SER A 303 -13.36 12.49 -34.49
N TRP A 304 -13.42 11.62 -33.48
CA TRP A 304 -12.31 11.33 -32.58
C TRP A 304 -11.05 10.88 -33.34
N PRO A 305 -9.82 11.30 -32.96
CA PRO A 305 -9.46 12.28 -31.93
C PRO A 305 -9.41 13.72 -32.48
N ARG A 306 -9.90 14.67 -31.69
CA ARG A 306 -10.14 16.05 -32.12
C ARG A 306 -9.26 17.07 -31.40
N THR A 307 -9.01 16.82 -30.11
CA THR A 307 -8.18 17.71 -29.28
C THR A 307 -6.77 17.15 -29.11
N VAL A 308 -5.84 17.96 -28.57
CA VAL A 308 -4.49 17.47 -28.23
C VAL A 308 -4.57 16.44 -27.10
N THR A 309 -5.48 16.64 -26.15
CA THR A 309 -5.74 15.69 -25.05
C THR A 309 -6.19 14.33 -25.58
N GLU A 310 -7.11 14.32 -26.55
CA GLU A 310 -7.62 13.07 -27.16
C GLU A 310 -6.55 12.35 -27.96
N ARG A 311 -5.71 13.09 -28.71
CA ARG A 311 -4.56 12.53 -29.40
C ARG A 311 -3.56 11.89 -28.43
N LEU A 312 -3.26 12.55 -27.32
CA LEU A 312 -2.38 11.99 -26.28
C LEU A 312 -2.99 10.72 -25.65
N LEU A 313 -4.31 10.67 -25.45
CA LEU A 313 -5.01 9.48 -24.98
C LEU A 313 -4.89 8.30 -25.97
N ASP A 314 -5.00 8.55 -27.27
CA ASP A 314 -4.84 7.52 -28.30
C ASP A 314 -3.38 7.05 -28.44
N GLU A 315 -2.42 7.96 -28.29
CA GLU A 315 -0.99 7.64 -28.32
C GLU A 315 -0.55 6.76 -27.12
N MET A 316 -1.14 7.00 -25.93
CA MET A 316 -0.73 6.31 -24.70
C MET A 316 -1.53 5.05 -24.38
N PHE A 317 -2.77 4.92 -24.88
CA PHE A 317 -3.70 3.89 -24.43
C PHE A 317 -4.43 3.20 -25.59
N ASP A 318 -4.49 1.87 -25.51
CA ASP A 318 -5.02 0.98 -26.54
C ASP A 318 -6.53 0.68 -26.41
N SER A 319 -7.17 1.06 -25.29
CA SER A 319 -8.57 0.70 -25.02
C SER A 319 -9.38 1.86 -24.43
N THR A 320 -10.68 1.88 -24.70
CA THR A 320 -11.62 2.86 -24.14
C THR A 320 -11.57 2.88 -22.61
N ALA A 321 -11.45 1.72 -21.96
CA ALA A 321 -11.39 1.61 -20.51
C ALA A 321 -10.10 2.22 -19.93
N SER A 322 -8.94 1.99 -20.56
CA SER A 322 -7.67 2.57 -20.11
C SER A 322 -7.62 4.09 -20.36
N ARG A 323 -8.16 4.57 -21.47
CA ARG A 323 -8.35 6.02 -21.73
C ARG A 323 -9.25 6.67 -20.69
N PHE A 324 -10.39 6.04 -20.38
CA PHE A 324 -11.33 6.56 -19.38
C PHE A 324 -10.71 6.60 -17.98
N LEU A 325 -9.95 5.55 -17.60
CA LEU A 325 -9.20 5.54 -16.34
C LEU A 325 -8.17 6.68 -16.28
N ALA A 326 -7.45 6.94 -17.37
CA ALA A 326 -6.49 8.04 -17.45
C ALA A 326 -7.16 9.41 -17.28
N VAL A 327 -8.34 9.60 -17.88
CA VAL A 327 -9.16 10.82 -17.71
C VAL A 327 -9.61 10.97 -16.26
N LEU A 328 -10.17 9.92 -15.66
CA LEU A 328 -10.60 9.94 -14.26
C LEU A 328 -9.45 10.29 -13.33
N GLU A 329 -8.29 9.66 -13.52
CA GLU A 329 -7.13 9.90 -12.69
C GLU A 329 -6.56 11.32 -12.88
N ALA A 330 -6.49 11.82 -14.11
CA ALA A 330 -6.04 13.19 -14.39
C ALA A 330 -6.94 14.25 -13.73
N LEU A 331 -8.26 14.00 -13.70
CA LEU A 331 -9.22 14.89 -13.06
C LEU A 331 -9.31 14.69 -11.54
N SER A 332 -8.78 13.58 -11.02
CA SER A 332 -8.79 13.29 -9.58
C SER A 332 -7.76 14.14 -8.85
N ASP A 333 -8.25 15.07 -8.02
CA ASP A 333 -7.45 15.81 -7.05
C ASP A 333 -7.79 15.26 -5.67
N SER A 334 -6.81 14.62 -5.04
CA SER A 334 -6.91 14.01 -3.70
C SER A 334 -7.17 15.03 -2.59
N ASN A 335 -6.87 16.32 -2.83
CA ASN A 335 -7.22 17.40 -1.92
C ASN A 335 -8.67 17.88 -2.08
N ARG A 336 -9.35 17.45 -3.15
CA ARG A 336 -10.78 17.71 -3.35
C ARG A 336 -11.54 16.51 -2.84
N ARG A 337 -12.44 16.74 -1.87
CA ARG A 337 -13.53 15.80 -1.64
C ARG A 337 -14.16 15.53 -3.01
N ILE A 338 -14.30 14.25 -3.35
CA ILE A 338 -14.60 13.65 -4.68
C ILE A 338 -15.81 14.29 -5.42
N LEU A 339 -16.53 15.22 -4.79
CA LEU A 339 -17.70 15.93 -5.32
C LEU A 339 -17.67 17.47 -5.12
N GLN A 340 -16.51 18.11 -4.88
CA GLN A 340 -16.42 19.56 -5.03
C GLN A 340 -16.24 19.92 -6.51
N THR A 341 -17.35 20.27 -7.17
CA THR A 341 -17.44 20.78 -8.55
C THR A 341 -16.89 22.20 -8.73
N GLY A 342 -16.05 22.68 -7.80
CA GLY A 342 -15.42 23.98 -7.89
C GLY A 342 -14.36 24.03 -9.00
N PRO A 343 -14.20 25.17 -9.69
CA PRO A 343 -13.13 25.32 -10.68
C PRO A 343 -11.79 24.99 -10.04
N ILE A 344 -10.87 24.44 -10.84
CA ILE A 344 -9.48 24.36 -10.41
C ILE A 344 -9.06 25.78 -10.03
N VAL A 345 -8.69 25.99 -8.77
CA VAL A 345 -8.17 27.27 -8.29
C VAL A 345 -6.75 27.41 -8.84
N THR A 346 -6.66 27.67 -10.14
CA THR A 346 -5.44 28.00 -10.86
C THR A 346 -5.77 29.15 -11.78
N ASP A 347 -5.02 30.26 -11.68
CA ASP A 347 -5.18 31.41 -12.58
C ASP A 347 -4.72 31.11 -14.02
N GLU A 348 -4.19 29.90 -14.27
CA GLU A 348 -3.72 29.45 -15.58
C GLU A 348 -4.89 28.99 -16.46
N VAL A 349 -5.31 29.86 -17.38
CA VAL A 349 -6.33 29.56 -18.41
C VAL A 349 -6.02 28.28 -19.20
N GLU A 350 -4.73 27.94 -19.37
CA GLU A 350 -4.27 26.70 -20.03
C GLU A 350 -4.78 25.44 -19.34
N ILE A 351 -4.82 25.42 -18.02
CA ILE A 351 -5.26 24.27 -17.23
C ILE A 351 -6.77 24.08 -17.36
N HIS A 352 -7.53 25.18 -17.41
CA HIS A 352 -8.97 25.14 -17.60
C HIS A 352 -9.38 24.57 -18.96
N ASP A 353 -8.62 24.89 -20.02
CA ASP A 353 -8.84 24.32 -21.35
C ASP A 353 -8.61 22.80 -21.33
N VAL A 354 -7.52 22.33 -20.71
CA VAL A 354 -7.23 20.88 -20.58
C VAL A 354 -8.31 20.15 -19.82
N VAL A 355 -8.81 20.72 -18.73
CA VAL A 355 -9.89 20.09 -17.95
C VAL A 355 -11.19 20.02 -18.72
N SER A 356 -11.52 21.05 -19.49
CA SER A 356 -12.70 21.02 -20.35
C SER A 356 -12.56 19.97 -21.46
N GLU A 357 -11.37 19.83 -22.05
CA GLU A 357 -11.05 18.76 -23.01
C GLU A 357 -11.16 17.37 -22.36
N LEU A 358 -10.64 17.18 -21.14
CA LEU A 358 -10.73 15.93 -20.39
C LEU A 358 -12.19 15.55 -20.05
N PHE A 359 -13.02 16.51 -19.63
CA PHE A 359 -14.45 16.26 -19.38
C PHE A 359 -15.20 15.87 -20.65
N MET A 360 -14.93 16.54 -21.78
CA MET A 360 -15.51 16.18 -23.06
C MET A 360 -15.09 14.76 -23.48
N ALA A 361 -13.80 14.46 -23.41
CA ALA A 361 -13.26 13.14 -23.73
C ALA A 361 -13.86 12.06 -22.83
N GLY A 362 -13.93 12.30 -21.52
CA GLY A 362 -14.53 11.39 -20.56
C GLY A 362 -16.01 11.11 -20.84
N ARG A 363 -16.80 12.14 -21.20
CA ARG A 363 -18.21 11.98 -21.60
C ARG A 363 -18.33 11.11 -22.84
N GLU A 364 -17.50 11.32 -23.85
CA GLU A 364 -17.56 10.54 -25.09
C GLU A 364 -17.18 9.08 -24.88
N LEU A 365 -16.08 8.82 -24.17
CA LEU A 365 -15.62 7.47 -23.85
C LEU A 365 -16.64 6.68 -23.01
N LEU A 366 -17.49 7.39 -22.25
CA LEU A 366 -18.59 6.78 -21.48
C LEU A 366 -19.79 6.44 -22.36
N ILE A 367 -20.11 7.29 -23.34
CA ILE A 367 -21.26 7.14 -24.25
C ILE A 367 -20.95 6.19 -25.42
N SER A 368 -19.68 6.07 -25.83
CA SER A 368 -19.24 5.24 -26.96
C SER A 368 -19.31 3.72 -26.71
N LYS A 369 -20.28 3.25 -25.92
CA LYS A 369 -20.54 1.84 -25.63
C LYS A 369 -21.72 1.31 -26.42
#